data_AF-A0A2R7QJZ1-F1
#
_entry.id   AF-A0A2R7QJZ1-F1
#
_cell.length_a   1.000
_cell.length_b   1.000
_cell.length_c   1.000
_cell.angle_alpha   90.00
_cell.angle_beta   90.00
_cell.angle_gamma   90.00
#
_symmetry.space_group_name_H-M   'P 1'
#
loop_
_entity.id
_entity.type
_entity.pdbx_description
1 polymer ?
#
loop_
_entity_poly.entity_id
_entity_poly.type
_entity_poly.pdbx_seq_one_letter_code
_entity_poly.pdbx_strand_id
1 'polypeptide(L)'
;MRLHESRIEAYKLFASCAMDYRRTVMDQWFEDQRLQNLTEDDDVHRARSAAWSAYYGVRLVTGNPQLGTMGRNILDRITELKDVEHREELNRLGEACRDEVDSFVENARRDVLATRSV
;
A
#
# COMPACT_ATOMS: atom_id res chain seq x y z
N MET A 1 4.20 25.17 -1.80
CA MET A 1 3.20 24.14 -2.17
C MET A 1 2.02 24.29 -1.24
N ARG A 2 0.78 24.30 -1.75
CA ARG A 2 -0.41 24.40 -0.88
C ARG A 2 -0.68 23.03 -0.25
N LEU A 3 -1.10 22.98 1.02
CA LEU A 3 -1.34 21.74 1.76
C LEU A 3 -2.27 20.76 1.00
N HIS A 4 -3.27 21.30 0.29
CA HIS A 4 -4.14 20.52 -0.60
C HIS A 4 -3.38 19.75 -1.69
N GLU A 5 -2.45 20.40 -2.39
CA GLU A 5 -1.61 19.76 -3.42
C GLU A 5 -0.69 18.72 -2.78
N SER A 6 -0.10 19.04 -1.62
CA SER A 6 0.76 18.11 -0.87
C SER A 6 0.01 16.85 -0.43
N ARG A 7 -1.28 16.98 -0.05
CA ARG A 7 -2.15 15.84 0.27
C ARG A 7 -2.41 14.97 -0.94
N ILE A 8 -2.80 15.55 -2.08
CA ILE A 8 -3.06 14.80 -3.31
C ILE A 8 -1.80 14.01 -3.72
N GLU A 9 -0.64 14.65 -3.73
CA GLU A 9 0.61 13.99 -4.12
C GLU A 9 1.00 12.87 -3.14
N ALA A 10 0.90 13.10 -1.84
CA ALA A 10 1.21 12.07 -0.84
C ALA A 10 0.26 10.86 -0.93
N TYR A 11 -1.05 11.09 -1.09
CA TYR A 11 -2.04 10.02 -1.20
C TYR A 11 -1.86 9.21 -2.48
N LYS A 12 -1.60 9.88 -3.61
CA LYS A 12 -1.30 9.24 -4.89
C LYS A 12 -0.02 8.41 -4.81
N LEU A 13 1.05 8.99 -4.25
CA LEU A 13 2.33 8.31 -4.11
C LEU A 13 2.19 7.05 -3.25
N PHE A 14 1.52 7.15 -2.10
CA PHE A 14 1.27 6.00 -1.24
C PHE A 14 0.48 4.90 -1.96
N ALA A 15 -0.62 5.24 -2.63
CA ALA A 15 -1.41 4.25 -3.37
C ALA A 15 -0.57 3.52 -4.44
N SER A 16 0.27 4.26 -5.18
CA SER A 16 1.17 3.64 -6.17
C SER A 16 2.22 2.73 -5.54
N CYS A 17 2.90 3.18 -4.49
CA CYS A 17 3.95 2.38 -3.85
C CYS A 17 3.38 1.15 -3.13
N ALA A 18 2.19 1.25 -2.52
CA ALA A 18 1.51 0.12 -1.93
C ALA A 18 1.14 -0.94 -2.98
N MET A 19 0.63 -0.51 -4.15
CA MET A 19 0.31 -1.43 -5.24
C MET A 19 1.54 -2.08 -5.85
N ASP A 20 2.65 -1.35 -5.98
CA ASP A 20 3.92 -1.92 -6.44
C ASP A 20 4.48 -2.91 -5.43
N TYR A 21 4.41 -2.59 -4.12
CA TYR A 21 4.82 -3.53 -3.07
C TYR A 21 3.99 -4.81 -3.11
N ARG A 22 2.65 -4.68 -3.20
CA ARG A 22 1.74 -5.82 -3.36
C ARG A 22 2.11 -6.68 -4.57
N ARG A 23 2.38 -6.06 -5.71
CA ARG A 23 2.81 -6.77 -6.94
C ARG A 23 4.10 -7.55 -6.66
N THR A 24 5.14 -6.90 -6.15
CA THR A 24 6.43 -7.57 -5.91
C THR A 24 6.33 -8.74 -4.93
N VAL A 25 5.51 -8.65 -3.88
CA VAL A 25 5.31 -9.76 -2.94
C VAL A 25 4.59 -10.93 -3.62
N MET A 26 3.58 -10.66 -4.45
CA MET A 26 2.89 -11.72 -5.18
C MET A 26 3.78 -12.37 -6.25
N ASP A 27 4.55 -11.57 -6.98
CA ASP A 27 5.50 -12.06 -7.98
C ASP A 27 6.57 -12.95 -7.31
N GLN A 28 7.12 -12.50 -6.17
CA GLN A 28 8.06 -13.28 -5.38
C GLN A 28 7.46 -14.63 -4.95
N TRP A 29 6.22 -14.62 -4.47
CA TRP A 29 5.54 -15.85 -4.07
C TRP A 29 5.46 -16.85 -5.23
N PHE A 30 5.10 -16.39 -6.44
CA PHE A 30 5.06 -17.27 -7.61
C PHE A 30 6.44 -17.81 -7.99
N GLU A 31 7.48 -17.00 -7.88
CA GLU A 31 8.86 -17.42 -8.14
C GLU A 31 9.38 -18.42 -7.11
N ASP A 32 9.12 -18.20 -5.81
CA ASP A 32 9.49 -19.12 -4.73
C ASP A 32 8.85 -20.50 -4.94
N GLN A 33 7.57 -20.55 -5.29
CA GLN A 33 6.86 -21.79 -5.59
C GLN A 33 7.39 -22.49 -6.84
N ARG A 34 7.83 -21.73 -7.86
CA ARG A 34 8.40 -22.27 -9.10
C ARG A 34 9.80 -22.84 -8.90
N LEU A 35 10.62 -22.20 -8.07
CA LEU A 35 12.02 -22.53 -7.86
C LEU A 35 12.25 -23.47 -6.66
N GLN A 36 11.26 -23.68 -5.80
CA GLN A 36 11.38 -24.39 -4.51
C GLN A 36 12.50 -23.81 -3.61
N ASN A 37 12.88 -22.56 -3.84
CA ASN A 37 13.91 -21.85 -3.09
C ASN A 37 13.29 -20.56 -2.55
N LEU A 38 13.42 -20.34 -1.25
CA LEU A 38 13.05 -19.09 -0.60
C LEU A 38 14.29 -18.18 -0.63
N THR A 39 14.28 -17.17 -1.49
CA THR A 39 15.30 -16.12 -1.48
C THR A 39 14.65 -14.77 -1.17
N GLU A 40 15.21 -14.02 -0.23
CA GLU A 40 14.80 -12.64 -0.02
C GLU A 40 15.20 -11.82 -1.27
N ASP A 41 14.20 -11.31 -2.00
CA ASP A 41 14.41 -10.53 -3.20
C ASP A 41 14.58 -9.04 -2.85
N ASP A 42 15.68 -8.47 -3.33
CA ASP A 42 16.00 -7.05 -3.22
C ASP A 42 14.87 -6.15 -3.77
N ASP A 43 14.10 -6.60 -4.77
CA ASP A 43 12.94 -5.87 -5.31
C ASP A 43 11.81 -5.72 -4.28
N VAL A 44 11.53 -6.79 -3.53
CA VAL A 44 10.52 -6.76 -2.44
C VAL A 44 10.96 -5.78 -1.36
N HIS A 45 12.25 -5.78 -0.98
CA HIS A 45 12.78 -4.84 0.00
C HIS A 45 12.70 -3.39 -0.47
N ARG A 46 13.07 -3.12 -1.73
CA ARG A 46 12.96 -1.78 -2.33
C ARG A 46 11.52 -1.28 -2.34
N ALA A 47 10.59 -2.10 -2.82
CA ALA A 47 9.18 -1.74 -2.90
C ALA A 47 8.56 -1.52 -1.52
N ARG A 48 8.90 -2.38 -0.54
CA ARG A 48 8.51 -2.21 0.86
C ARG A 48 8.99 -0.88 1.41
N SER A 49 10.28 -0.57 1.25
CA SER A 49 10.88 0.67 1.74
C SER A 49 10.21 1.91 1.12
N ALA A 50 9.92 1.87 -0.18
CA ALA A 50 9.21 2.94 -0.88
C ALA A 50 7.78 3.12 -0.34
N ALA A 51 7.04 2.04 -0.12
CA ALA A 51 5.67 2.08 0.41
C ALA A 51 5.62 2.65 1.83
N TRP A 52 6.55 2.25 2.71
CA TRP A 52 6.67 2.81 4.05
C TRP A 52 7.05 4.29 4.03
N SER A 53 7.98 4.69 3.16
CA SER A 53 8.36 6.10 3.01
C SER A 53 7.17 6.96 2.56
N ALA A 54 6.41 6.49 1.57
CA ALA A 54 5.21 7.17 1.10
C ALA A 54 4.12 7.25 2.19
N TYR A 55 3.94 6.19 2.98
CA TYR A 55 3.03 6.17 4.13
C TYR A 55 3.38 7.25 5.17
N TYR A 56 4.67 7.43 5.49
CA TYR A 56 5.07 8.52 6.38
C TYR A 56 4.75 9.89 5.78
N GLY A 57 4.86 10.05 4.46
CA GLY A 57 4.36 11.23 3.75
C GLY A 57 2.87 11.50 4.00
N VAL A 58 2.02 10.47 3.88
CA VAL A 58 0.58 10.54 4.21
C VAL A 58 0.37 11.02 5.64
N ARG A 59 1.08 10.44 6.61
CA ARG A 59 0.95 10.80 8.03
C ARG A 59 1.32 12.24 8.33
N LEU A 60 2.23 12.84 7.56
CA LEU A 60 2.65 14.23 7.75
C LEU A 60 1.63 15.23 7.26
N VAL A 61 0.87 14.88 6.22
CA VAL A 61 -0.02 15.84 5.55
C VAL A 61 -1.49 15.64 5.89
N THR A 62 -1.90 14.44 6.28
CA THR A 62 -3.32 14.13 6.47
C THR A 62 -3.94 14.86 7.67
N GLY A 63 -5.16 15.36 7.49
CA GLY A 63 -5.99 15.88 8.60
C GLY A 63 -6.87 14.80 9.22
N ASN A 64 -7.03 13.66 8.54
CA ASN A 64 -7.89 12.56 8.96
C ASN A 64 -7.04 11.40 9.54
N PRO A 65 -7.08 11.14 10.86
CA PRO A 65 -6.30 10.07 11.48
C PRO A 65 -6.65 8.68 10.93
N GLN A 66 -7.86 8.49 10.42
CA GLN A 66 -8.29 7.23 9.81
C GLN A 66 -7.42 6.86 8.60
N LEU A 67 -6.96 7.84 7.80
CA LEU A 67 -6.07 7.58 6.67
C LEU A 67 -4.71 7.02 7.12
N GLY A 68 -4.22 7.47 8.28
CA GLY A 68 -3.02 6.91 8.89
C GLY A 68 -3.21 5.46 9.35
N THR A 69 -4.38 5.10 9.88
CA THR A 69 -4.70 3.72 10.26
C THR A 69 -4.87 2.82 9.03
N MET A 70 -5.60 3.29 8.02
CA MET A 70 -5.82 2.53 6.78
C MET A 70 -4.50 2.25 6.07
N GLY A 71 -3.63 3.26 5.94
CA GLY A 71 -2.32 3.09 5.31
C GLY A 71 -1.44 2.08 6.04
N ARG A 72 -1.49 2.04 7.37
CA ARG A 72 -0.77 1.04 8.17
C ARG A 72 -1.30 -0.38 7.89
N ASN A 73 -2.62 -0.55 7.94
CA ASN A 73 -3.25 -1.86 7.74
C ASN A 73 -2.93 -2.43 6.35
N ILE A 74 -2.95 -1.59 5.30
CA ILE A 74 -2.57 -1.99 3.95
C ILE A 74 -1.14 -2.55 3.91
N LEU A 75 -0.18 -1.86 4.53
CA LEU A 75 1.22 -2.30 4.55
C LEU A 75 1.41 -3.61 5.31
N ASP A 76 0.73 -3.75 6.43
CA ASP A 76 0.79 -4.96 7.27
C ASP A 76 0.21 -6.16 6.50
N ARG A 77 -0.95 -6.00 5.84
CA ARG A 77 -1.55 -7.07 5.03
C ARG A 77 -0.74 -7.47 3.80
N ILE A 78 -0.15 -6.50 3.10
CA ILE A 78 0.74 -6.82 1.98
C ILE A 78 1.94 -7.64 2.48
N THR A 79 2.45 -7.32 3.68
CA THR A 79 3.56 -8.08 4.29
C THR A 79 3.15 -9.53 4.57
N GLU A 80 1.92 -9.77 5.01
CA GLU A 80 1.39 -11.11 5.33
C GLU A 80 1.21 -12.00 4.08
N LEU A 81 1.09 -11.42 2.87
CA LEU A 81 0.90 -12.20 1.63
C LEU A 81 2.05 -13.19 1.34
N LYS A 82 3.27 -12.89 1.78
CA LYS A 82 4.44 -13.75 1.55
C LYS A 82 4.34 -15.09 2.29
N ASP A 83 3.56 -15.14 3.38
CA ASP A 83 3.45 -16.29 4.27
C ASP A 83 2.27 -17.20 3.89
N VAL A 84 1.52 -16.85 2.83
CA VAL A 84 0.37 -17.63 2.36
C VAL A 84 0.83 -18.93 1.70
N GLU A 85 0.19 -20.06 2.01
CA GLU A 85 0.63 -21.36 1.46
C GLU A 85 -0.01 -21.71 0.11
N HIS A 86 -1.15 -21.10 -0.22
CA HIS A 86 -1.99 -21.54 -1.34
C HIS A 86 -2.31 -20.41 -2.30
N ARG A 87 -2.20 -20.71 -3.60
CA ARG A 87 -2.43 -19.73 -4.69
C ARG A 87 -3.80 -19.09 -4.65
N GLU A 88 -4.85 -19.87 -4.38
CA GLU A 88 -6.23 -19.36 -4.33
C GLU A 88 -6.39 -18.32 -3.22
N GLU A 89 -5.80 -18.60 -2.06
CA GLU A 89 -5.80 -17.71 -0.92
C GLU A 89 -4.96 -16.46 -1.18
N LEU A 90 -3.79 -16.60 -1.80
CA LEU A 90 -2.94 -15.47 -2.20
C LEU A 90 -3.69 -14.52 -3.13
N ASN A 91 -4.37 -15.06 -4.15
CA ASN A 91 -5.15 -14.26 -5.09
C ASN A 91 -6.27 -13.51 -4.38
N ARG A 92 -7.02 -14.20 -3.51
CA ARG A 92 -8.12 -13.61 -2.73
C ARG A 92 -7.63 -12.48 -1.82
N LEU A 93 -6.55 -12.71 -1.07
CA LEU A 93 -5.96 -11.71 -0.18
C LEU A 93 -5.30 -10.56 -0.97
N GLY A 94 -4.69 -10.87 -2.12
CA GLY A 94 -4.14 -9.88 -3.04
C GLY A 94 -5.22 -8.96 -3.63
N GLU A 95 -6.40 -9.48 -3.95
CA GLU A 95 -7.57 -8.69 -4.35
C GLU A 95 -8.09 -7.85 -3.18
N ALA A 96 -8.21 -8.43 -1.98
CA ALA A 96 -8.60 -7.68 -0.79
C ALA A 96 -7.65 -6.51 -0.48
N CYS A 97 -6.34 -6.67 -0.68
CA CYS A 97 -5.38 -5.57 -0.53
C CYS A 97 -5.66 -4.43 -1.51
N ARG A 98 -6.08 -4.74 -2.75
CA ARG A 98 -6.47 -3.74 -3.74
C ARG A 98 -7.73 -2.99 -3.29
N ASP A 99 -8.74 -3.70 -2.80
CA ASP A 99 -9.99 -3.09 -2.31
C ASP A 99 -9.74 -2.15 -1.12
N GLU A 100 -8.77 -2.47 -0.27
CA GLU A 100 -8.37 -1.58 0.83
C GLU A 100 -7.66 -0.32 0.34
N VAL A 101 -6.82 -0.42 -0.70
CA VAL A 101 -6.22 0.74 -1.35
C VAL A 101 -7.30 1.62 -2.00
N ASP A 102 -8.28 1.03 -2.68
CA ASP A 102 -9.40 1.78 -3.27
C ASP A 102 -10.22 2.49 -2.17
N SER A 103 -10.48 1.81 -1.06
CA SER A 103 -11.13 2.40 0.12
C SER A 103 -10.32 3.54 0.71
N PHE A 104 -8.99 3.42 0.78
CA PHE A 104 -8.09 4.49 1.21
C PHE A 104 -8.20 5.71 0.28
N VAL A 105 -8.20 5.50 -1.03
CA VAL A 105 -8.32 6.58 -2.03
C VAL A 105 -9.66 7.32 -1.89
N GLU A 106 -10.77 6.62 -1.63
CA GLU A 106 -12.06 7.27 -1.40
C GLU A 106 -12.09 8.12 -0.12
N ASN A 107 -11.44 7.67 0.95
CA ASN A 107 -11.31 8.47 2.17
C ASN A 107 -10.35 9.65 1.97
N ALA A 108 -9.28 9.47 1.20
CA ALA A 108 -8.35 10.52 0.82
C ALA A 108 -9.04 11.62 0.01
N ARG A 109 -9.90 11.23 -0.95
CA ARG A 109 -10.73 12.16 -1.72
C ARG A 109 -11.61 13.03 -0.81
N ARG A 110 -12.23 12.42 0.20
CA ARG A 110 -13.06 13.16 1.19
C ARG A 110 -12.24 14.14 2.02
N ASP A 111 -11.05 13.73 2.48
CA ASP A 111 -10.12 14.60 3.24
C ASP A 111 -9.66 15.82 2.40
N VAL A 112 -9.32 15.59 1.14
CA VAL A 112 -8.95 16.67 0.20
C VAL A 112 -10.11 17.64 -0.02
N LEU A 113 -11.34 17.13 -0.23
CA LEU A 113 -12.52 17.97 -0.45
C LEU A 113 -12.90 18.79 0.78
N ALA A 114 -12.85 18.20 1.98
CA ALA A 114 -13.15 18.90 3.23
C ALA A 114 -12.22 20.10 3.47
N THR A 115 -10.99 20.02 2.95
CA THR A 115 -9.99 21.10 3.07
C THR A 115 -10.27 22.28 2.13
N ARG A 116 -11.04 22.11 1.04
CA ARG A 116 -11.40 23.21 0.12
C ARG A 116 -12.51 24.11 0.65
N SER A 117 -13.22 23.68 1.70
CA SER A 117 -14.39 24.37 2.26
C SER A 117 -14.05 25.31 3.42
N VAL A 118 -12.76 25.48 3.73
CA VAL A 118 -12.21 26.43 4.71
C VAL A 118 -11.38 27.46 3.96
#